data_AF-A0A183EZT9-F1
#
_entry.id   AF-A0A183EZT9-F1
#
_cell.length_a   1.000
_cell.length_b   1.000
_cell.length_c   1.000
_cell.angle_alpha   90.00
_cell.angle_beta   90.00
_cell.angle_gamma   90.00
#
_symmetry.space_group_name_H-M   'P 1'
#
loop_
_entity.id
_entity.type
_entity.pdbx_description
1 polymer ?
#
loop_
_entity_poly.entity_id
_entity_poly.type
_entity_poly.pdbx_seq_one_letter_code
_entity_poly.pdbx_strand_id
1 'polypeptide(L)'
;MCYDWDCYSAIAAGGFSFLLSDGLHQIGPEWFTVESSHRRKAELRANGRLVLPPGRNPAVIGADLLKVQLKPQQLVYLVTKVPRYGQLLLSGVPTKRFTQEDINERRLSFKPDSDFLDEWTKRDLFLFRVVTTDDTMDDRAADEYRFKISITYAALPSHRLHEIFQIRSVIVSRGKY
;
A
#
# COMPACT_ATOMS: atom_id res chain seq x y z
N MET A 1 -0.11 -6.45 -54.01
CA MET A 1 -1.04 -6.53 -52.87
C MET A 1 -0.35 -7.39 -51.83
N CYS A 2 0.09 -6.81 -50.71
CA CYS A 2 0.67 -7.58 -49.62
C CYS A 2 -0.38 -7.71 -48.53
N TYR A 3 -0.73 -8.95 -48.22
CA TYR A 3 -1.35 -9.33 -46.96
C TYR A 3 -0.24 -10.09 -46.22
N ASP A 4 0.08 -9.74 -44.98
CA ASP A 4 -0.47 -10.51 -43.88
C ASP A 4 -0.14 -9.86 -42.53
N TRP A 5 -1.11 -9.98 -41.65
CA TRP A 5 -1.19 -9.34 -40.35
C TRP A 5 -0.62 -10.26 -39.28
N ASP A 6 0.60 -10.01 -38.83
CA ASP A 6 1.11 -10.61 -37.60
C ASP A 6 1.83 -9.56 -36.75
N CYS A 7 1.04 -8.83 -35.97
CA CYS A 7 1.54 -8.08 -34.82
C CYS A 7 0.78 -8.54 -33.57
N TYR A 8 0.84 -9.84 -33.27
CA TYR A 8 0.44 -10.38 -31.99
C TYR A 8 1.69 -10.62 -31.15
N SER A 9 1.78 -9.92 -30.01
CA SER A 9 2.81 -10.04 -28.97
C SER A 9 4.19 -9.45 -29.29
N ALA A 10 4.24 -8.22 -29.80
CA ALA A 10 5.41 -7.39 -29.57
C ALA A 10 5.42 -6.98 -28.09
N ILE A 11 6.34 -7.56 -27.29
CA ILE A 11 6.90 -6.85 -26.13
C ILE A 11 7.30 -5.49 -26.70
N ALA A 12 6.62 -4.42 -26.28
CA ALA A 12 6.90 -3.08 -26.78
C ALA A 12 8.26 -2.62 -26.21
N ALA A 13 9.34 -3.16 -26.76
CA ALA A 13 10.69 -2.77 -26.46
C ALA A 13 10.99 -1.53 -27.32
N GLY A 14 10.95 -0.35 -26.70
CA GLY A 14 11.43 0.89 -27.29
C GLY A 14 12.89 1.12 -26.91
N GLY A 15 13.49 2.21 -27.38
CA GLY A 15 14.82 2.62 -26.94
C GLY A 15 15.14 4.00 -27.44
N PHE A 16 16.08 4.67 -26.79
CA PHE A 16 16.63 5.94 -27.26
C PHE A 16 18.15 5.88 -27.16
N SER A 17 18.83 6.70 -27.96
CA SER A 17 20.28 6.82 -27.89
C SER A 17 20.70 8.28 -27.76
N PHE A 18 21.79 8.50 -27.03
CA PHE A 18 22.38 9.83 -26.89
C PHE A 18 23.61 9.95 -27.77
N LEU A 19 23.72 11.12 -28.39
CA LEU A 19 24.91 11.56 -29.11
C LEU A 19 25.33 12.90 -28.52
N LEU A 20 26.55 12.96 -27.97
CA LEU A 20 27.13 14.20 -27.50
C LEU A 20 28.15 14.71 -28.52
N SER A 21 28.02 15.97 -28.92
CA SER A 21 29.00 16.67 -29.74
C SER A 21 29.18 18.11 -29.28
N ASP A 22 30.43 18.57 -29.29
CA ASP A 22 30.82 19.97 -29.06
C ASP A 22 31.10 20.73 -30.38
N GLY A 23 30.80 20.11 -31.53
CA GLY A 23 31.06 20.64 -32.87
C GLY A 23 32.42 20.26 -33.47
N LEU A 24 33.38 19.78 -32.66
CA LEU A 24 34.69 19.30 -33.13
C LEU A 24 34.91 17.81 -32.83
N HIS A 25 34.41 17.36 -31.69
CA HIS A 25 34.43 15.99 -31.22
C HIS A 25 33.02 15.45 -31.02
N GLN A 26 32.87 14.15 -31.19
CA GLN A 26 31.59 13.45 -31.08
C GLN A 26 31.80 12.13 -30.33
N ILE A 27 30.94 11.85 -29.35
CA ILE A 27 30.91 10.60 -28.59
C ILE A 27 29.47 10.05 -28.64
N GLY A 28 29.34 8.79 -29.06
CA GLY A 28 28.07 8.06 -29.21
C GLY A 28 27.86 7.51 -30.64
N PRO A 29 26.69 6.92 -30.94
CA PRO A 29 25.53 6.80 -30.06
C PRO A 29 25.65 5.69 -29.00
N GLU A 30 25.27 6.00 -27.77
CA GLU A 30 25.06 5.00 -26.72
C GLU A 30 23.58 4.64 -26.65
N TRP A 31 23.26 3.35 -26.74
CA TRP A 31 21.89 2.85 -26.84
C TRP A 31 21.32 2.44 -25.48
N PHE A 32 20.13 2.97 -25.17
CA PHE A 32 19.35 2.60 -23.99
C PHE A 32 18.07 1.91 -24.44
N THR A 33 17.92 0.64 -24.08
CA THR A 33 16.73 -0.16 -24.38
C THR A 33 15.70 0.00 -23.25
N VAL A 34 14.45 0.25 -23.63
CA VAL A 34 13.28 0.32 -22.77
C VAL A 34 12.42 -0.91 -23.03
N GLU A 35 12.45 -1.88 -22.14
CA GLU A 35 11.60 -3.08 -22.26
C GLU A 35 10.24 -2.84 -21.58
N SER A 36 9.15 -2.83 -22.36
CA SER A 36 7.79 -2.89 -21.80
C SER A 36 7.45 -4.35 -21.48
N SER A 37 7.58 -4.76 -20.21
CA SER A 37 7.05 -6.05 -19.79
C SER A 37 5.51 -6.00 -19.83
N HIS A 38 4.92 -6.67 -20.82
CA HIS A 38 3.47 -6.86 -20.93
C HIS A 38 2.98 -7.91 -19.91
N ARG A 39 3.46 -7.84 -18.66
CA ARG A 39 2.85 -8.60 -17.56
C ARG A 39 1.52 -7.94 -17.26
N ARG A 40 0.45 -8.73 -17.05
CA ARG A 40 -0.81 -8.22 -16.50
C ARG A 40 -0.57 -7.77 -15.06
N LYS A 41 0.06 -6.62 -14.89
CA LYS A 41 0.29 -5.99 -13.60
C LYS A 41 -1.07 -5.74 -12.98
N ALA A 42 -1.26 -6.17 -11.73
CA ALA A 42 -2.48 -5.89 -10.99
C ALA A 42 -2.57 -4.37 -10.75
N GLU A 43 -3.28 -3.66 -11.62
CA GLU A 43 -3.49 -2.22 -11.46
C GLU A 43 -4.33 -1.97 -10.21
N LEU A 44 -3.73 -1.29 -9.22
CA LEU A 44 -4.44 -0.83 -8.03
C LEU A 44 -5.31 0.38 -8.40
N ARG A 45 -6.63 0.20 -8.37
CA ARG A 45 -7.62 1.29 -8.47
C ARG A 45 -7.61 2.19 -7.25
N ALA A 46 -7.35 1.61 -6.08
CA ALA A 46 -7.20 2.34 -4.82
C ALA A 46 -6.06 1.75 -4.00
N ASN A 47 -5.18 2.63 -3.52
CA ASN A 47 -4.13 2.32 -2.55
C ASN A 47 -3.91 3.52 -1.62
N GLY A 48 -4.92 3.75 -0.78
CA GLY A 48 -4.94 4.79 0.22
C GLY A 48 -4.01 4.50 1.40
N ARG A 49 -3.95 5.47 2.32
CA ARG A 49 -3.29 5.31 3.61
C ARG A 49 -4.34 5.14 4.69
N LEU A 50 -4.26 4.05 5.46
CA LEU A 50 -5.06 3.92 6.67
C LEU A 50 -4.48 4.85 7.76
N VAL A 51 -5.31 5.72 8.30
CA VAL A 51 -4.94 6.61 9.41
C VAL A 51 -5.86 6.31 10.59
N LEU A 52 -5.28 6.01 11.75
CA LEU A 52 -6.03 5.61 12.93
C LEU A 52 -5.36 6.08 14.23
N PRO A 53 -6.13 6.27 15.31
CA PRO A 53 -5.56 6.55 16.62
C PRO A 53 -4.88 5.32 17.23
N PRO A 54 -4.04 5.52 18.25
CA PRO A 54 -3.65 4.43 19.14
C PRO A 54 -4.82 3.97 20.02
N GLY A 55 -4.66 2.80 20.63
CA GLY A 55 -5.74 2.05 21.27
C GLY A 55 -6.02 0.81 20.44
N ARG A 56 -6.05 -0.35 21.08
CA ARG A 56 -6.22 -1.69 20.48
C ARG A 56 -7.54 -1.94 19.71
N ASN A 57 -8.20 -0.89 19.26
CA ASN A 57 -9.43 -0.92 18.47
C ASN A 57 -9.08 -1.19 17.00
N PRO A 58 -9.64 -2.25 16.39
CA PRO A 58 -9.45 -2.51 14.96
C PRO A 58 -10.06 -1.40 14.10
N ALA A 59 -9.33 -0.97 13.07
CA ALA A 59 -9.82 -0.06 12.03
C ALA A 59 -10.05 -0.83 10.73
N VAL A 60 -11.23 -0.67 10.13
CA VAL A 60 -11.62 -1.37 8.89
C VAL A 60 -10.82 -0.84 7.70
N ILE A 61 -10.37 -1.75 6.83
CA ILE A 61 -9.77 -1.44 5.53
C ILE A 61 -10.85 -1.66 4.46
N GLY A 62 -11.39 -0.57 3.92
CA GLY A 62 -12.43 -0.60 2.89
C GLY A 62 -11.91 -0.52 1.46
N ALA A 63 -12.82 -0.69 0.50
CA ALA A 63 -12.52 -0.65 -0.94
C ALA A 63 -12.14 0.76 -1.44
N ASP A 64 -12.37 1.80 -0.64
CA ASP A 64 -11.86 3.16 -0.82
C ASP A 64 -10.35 3.24 -0.57
N LEU A 65 -9.82 2.37 0.30
CA LEU A 65 -8.39 2.32 0.63
C LEU A 65 -7.66 1.26 -0.19
N LEU A 66 -8.28 0.12 -0.49
CA LEU A 66 -7.62 -0.96 -1.22
C LEU A 66 -8.56 -1.60 -2.24
N LYS A 67 -8.26 -1.42 -3.53
CA LYS A 67 -9.03 -2.01 -4.63
C LYS A 67 -8.16 -2.27 -5.84
N VAL A 68 -8.28 -3.46 -6.43
CA VAL A 68 -7.64 -3.84 -7.70
C VAL A 68 -8.63 -3.72 -8.86
N GLN A 69 -8.15 -3.39 -10.06
CA GLN A 69 -8.93 -3.24 -11.31
C GLN A 69 -9.39 -4.57 -11.94
N LEU A 70 -8.86 -5.70 -11.47
CA LEU A 70 -9.14 -7.03 -11.99
C LEU A 70 -10.54 -7.52 -11.58
N LYS A 71 -11.13 -8.41 -12.41
CA LYS A 71 -12.44 -9.01 -12.11
C LYS A 71 -12.38 -9.74 -10.75
N PRO A 72 -13.38 -9.55 -9.88
CA PRO A 72 -13.31 -9.96 -8.47
C PRO A 72 -13.35 -11.47 -8.24
N GLN A 73 -13.82 -12.27 -9.21
CA GLN A 73 -14.23 -13.65 -8.97
C GLN A 73 -13.11 -14.59 -8.51
N GLN A 74 -11.82 -14.24 -8.70
CA GLN A 74 -10.71 -15.15 -8.36
C GLN A 74 -9.41 -14.41 -7.98
N LEU A 75 -9.51 -13.29 -7.25
CA LEU A 75 -8.34 -12.53 -6.81
C LEU A 75 -8.09 -12.69 -5.30
N VAL A 76 -6.88 -13.15 -4.97
CA VAL A 76 -6.42 -13.33 -3.59
C VAL A 76 -5.24 -12.41 -3.32
N TYR A 77 -5.36 -11.64 -2.25
CA TYR A 77 -4.28 -10.85 -1.67
C TYR A 77 -3.49 -11.72 -0.69
N LEU A 78 -2.18 -11.84 -0.91
CA LEU A 78 -1.26 -12.57 -0.05
C LEU A 78 -0.29 -11.60 0.61
N VAL A 79 -0.36 -11.49 1.93
CA VAL A 79 0.52 -10.65 2.74
C VAL A 79 1.89 -11.33 2.84
N THR A 80 2.89 -10.74 2.19
CA THR A 80 4.29 -11.19 2.19
C THR A 80 5.03 -10.67 3.42
N LYS A 81 4.75 -9.43 3.82
CA LYS A 81 5.30 -8.81 5.03
C LYS A 81 4.18 -8.25 5.89
N VAL A 82 4.04 -8.80 7.10
CA VAL A 82 3.08 -8.33 8.10
C VAL A 82 3.46 -6.94 8.63
N PRO A 83 2.48 -6.15 9.09
CA PRO A 83 2.75 -4.87 9.76
C PRO A 83 3.54 -5.07 11.05
N ARG A 84 4.30 -4.04 11.46
CA ARG A 84 5.22 -4.08 12.61
C ARG A 84 4.54 -3.71 13.93
N TYR A 85 3.56 -2.81 13.89
CA TYR A 85 2.92 -2.22 15.07
C TYR A 85 1.45 -2.64 15.22
N GLY A 86 1.11 -3.79 14.63
CA GLY A 86 -0.23 -4.35 14.71
C GLY A 86 -0.38 -5.58 13.82
N GLN A 87 -1.63 -6.01 13.68
CA GLN A 87 -1.98 -7.21 12.92
C GLN A 87 -3.20 -6.97 12.04
N LEU A 88 -3.23 -7.65 10.90
CA LEU A 88 -4.39 -7.70 10.02
C LEU A 88 -5.35 -8.78 10.51
N LEU A 89 -6.61 -8.42 10.64
CA LEU A 89 -7.68 -9.28 11.10
C LEU A 89 -8.74 -9.40 10.00
N LEU A 90 -9.14 -10.63 9.70
CA LEU A 90 -10.32 -10.94 8.89
C LEU A 90 -11.42 -11.42 9.82
N SER A 91 -12.51 -10.66 9.92
CA SER A 91 -13.62 -10.95 10.84
C SER A 91 -13.15 -11.20 12.28
N GLY A 92 -12.11 -10.49 12.72
CA GLY A 92 -11.52 -10.61 14.05
C GLY A 92 -10.40 -11.65 14.20
N VAL A 93 -10.12 -12.45 13.16
CA VAL A 93 -9.08 -13.49 13.20
C VAL A 93 -7.82 -13.03 12.46
N PRO A 94 -6.60 -13.16 13.02
CA PRO A 94 -5.37 -12.82 12.33
C PRO A 94 -5.25 -13.51 10.97
N THR A 95 -5.02 -12.74 9.91
CA THR A 95 -4.90 -13.28 8.56
C THR A 95 -3.68 -12.75 7.81
N LYS A 96 -3.20 -13.56 6.86
CA LYS A 96 -2.25 -13.16 5.81
C LYS A 96 -2.85 -13.29 4.41
N ARG A 97 -4.12 -13.67 4.31
CA ARG A 97 -4.82 -13.97 3.06
C ARG A 97 -6.23 -13.38 3.11
N PHE A 98 -6.58 -12.61 2.11
CA PHE A 98 -7.92 -12.03 1.98
C PHE A 98 -8.26 -11.80 0.50
N THR A 99 -9.52 -11.56 0.20
CA THR A 99 -10.05 -11.36 -1.16
C THR A 99 -10.57 -9.94 -1.34
N GLN A 100 -10.90 -9.54 -2.57
CA GLN A 100 -11.57 -8.27 -2.80
C GLN A 100 -12.97 -8.25 -2.17
N GLU A 101 -13.65 -9.40 -2.11
CA GLU A 101 -14.95 -9.55 -1.46
C GLU A 101 -14.87 -9.26 0.04
N ASP A 102 -13.85 -9.79 0.73
CA ASP A 102 -13.59 -9.51 2.15
C ASP A 102 -13.46 -8.01 2.45
N ILE A 103 -12.79 -7.27 1.57
CA ILE A 103 -12.64 -5.82 1.67
C ILE A 103 -13.97 -5.11 1.40
N ASN A 104 -14.70 -5.54 0.37
CA ASN A 104 -16.00 -4.97 0.00
C ASN A 104 -17.03 -5.16 1.12
N GLU A 105 -16.99 -6.31 1.80
CA GLU A 105 -17.83 -6.64 2.94
C GLU A 105 -17.32 -6.06 4.27
N ARG A 106 -16.25 -5.26 4.26
CA ARG A 106 -15.67 -4.63 5.46
C ARG A 106 -15.21 -5.62 6.53
N ARG A 107 -14.83 -6.84 6.12
CA ARG A 107 -14.33 -7.90 7.02
C ARG A 107 -12.86 -7.73 7.37
N LEU A 108 -12.09 -7.04 6.53
CA LEU A 108 -10.67 -6.78 6.75
C LEU A 108 -10.47 -5.56 7.66
N SER A 109 -9.65 -5.71 8.70
CA SER A 109 -9.29 -4.63 9.61
C SER A 109 -7.84 -4.72 10.06
N PHE A 110 -7.28 -3.60 10.51
CA PHE A 110 -5.96 -3.53 11.14
C PHE A 110 -6.13 -3.17 12.62
N LYS A 111 -5.50 -3.94 13.50
CA LYS A 111 -5.52 -3.71 14.95
C LYS A 111 -4.12 -3.33 15.45
N PRO A 112 -3.93 -2.13 16.03
CA PRO A 112 -2.70 -1.77 16.73
C PRO A 112 -2.43 -2.67 17.94
N ASP A 113 -1.16 -2.97 18.20
CA ASP A 113 -0.78 -3.80 19.37
C ASP A 113 -0.73 -3.00 20.67
N SER A 114 -0.44 -1.70 20.57
CA SER A 114 -0.23 -0.79 21.70
C SER A 114 -1.36 0.22 21.86
N ASP A 115 -1.69 0.51 23.11
CA ASP A 115 -2.66 1.55 23.48
C ASP A 115 -2.06 2.96 23.43
N PHE A 116 -0.74 3.07 23.46
CA PHE A 116 0.00 4.32 23.44
C PHE A 116 1.14 4.28 22.43
N LEU A 117 1.55 5.46 21.96
CA LEU A 117 2.72 5.64 21.12
C LEU A 117 3.83 6.32 21.94
N ASP A 118 5.06 5.94 21.70
CA ASP A 118 6.27 6.66 22.16
C ASP A 118 6.49 7.97 21.38
N GLU A 119 5.94 8.07 20.17
CA GLU A 119 5.98 9.23 19.28
C GLU A 119 4.58 9.72 18.92
N TRP A 120 4.45 10.99 18.49
CA TRP A 120 3.14 11.54 18.08
C TRP A 120 2.49 10.74 16.94
N THR A 121 3.30 10.12 16.07
CA THR A 121 2.85 9.36 14.91
C THR A 121 3.80 8.23 14.57
N LYS A 122 3.30 6.98 14.56
CA LYS A 122 4.01 5.81 14.03
C LYS A 122 3.56 5.49 12.61
N ARG A 123 4.53 5.26 11.74
CA ARG A 123 4.29 4.76 10.39
C ARG A 123 4.43 3.25 10.38
N ASP A 124 3.49 2.59 9.74
CA ASP A 124 3.52 1.15 9.53
C ASP A 124 3.15 0.83 8.08
N LEU A 125 3.42 -0.39 7.66
CA LEU A 125 3.08 -0.89 6.34
C LEU A 125 2.99 -2.40 6.35
N PHE A 126 2.21 -2.94 5.44
CA PHE A 126 2.31 -4.34 5.06
C PHE A 126 2.57 -4.45 3.57
N LEU A 127 3.30 -5.50 3.21
CA LEU A 127 3.56 -5.85 1.81
C LEU A 127 2.65 -7.00 1.43
N PHE A 128 2.14 -6.95 0.21
CA PHE A 128 1.27 -7.98 -0.32
C PHE A 128 1.47 -8.16 -1.80
N ARG A 129 1.17 -9.35 -2.29
CA ARG A 129 1.07 -9.65 -3.71
C ARG A 129 -0.35 -10.04 -4.06
N VAL A 130 -0.71 -9.80 -5.31
CA VAL A 130 -2.01 -10.17 -5.86
C VAL A 130 -1.82 -11.44 -6.68
N VAL A 131 -2.59 -12.48 -6.38
CA VAL A 131 -2.56 -13.75 -7.12
C VAL A 131 -3.94 -14.03 -7.68
N THR A 132 -4.01 -14.35 -8.96
CA THR A 132 -5.21 -14.89 -9.61
C THR A 132 -5.12 -16.41 -9.68
N THR A 133 -6.26 -17.12 -9.65
CA THR A 133 -6.29 -18.59 -9.81
C THR A 133 -5.70 -19.06 -11.14
N ASP A 134 -5.71 -18.19 -12.16
CA ASP A 134 -5.16 -18.46 -13.49
C ASP A 134 -3.64 -18.29 -13.56
N ASP A 135 -3.04 -17.56 -12.60
CA ASP A 135 -1.58 -17.40 -12.51
C ASP A 135 -0.99 -18.55 -11.66
N THR A 136 -1.01 -19.74 -12.25
CA THR A 136 -0.23 -20.86 -11.73
C THR A 136 1.24 -20.64 -12.08
N MET A 137 2.05 -20.40 -11.05
CA MET A 137 3.51 -20.57 -11.05
C MET A 137 4.35 -19.62 -11.94
N ASP A 138 4.27 -18.31 -11.70
CA ASP A 138 5.49 -17.47 -11.79
C ASP A 138 5.73 -16.73 -10.47
N ASP A 139 6.12 -17.52 -9.46
CA ASP A 139 6.35 -17.08 -8.07
C ASP A 139 7.52 -16.09 -7.95
N ARG A 140 8.37 -15.96 -8.98
CA ARG A 140 9.63 -15.23 -8.93
C ARG A 140 9.55 -13.77 -9.36
N ALA A 141 8.42 -13.33 -9.92
CA ALA A 141 8.26 -11.95 -10.41
C ALA A 141 6.82 -11.41 -10.27
N ALA A 142 6.08 -11.86 -9.24
CA ALA A 142 4.84 -11.21 -8.85
C ALA A 142 5.16 -9.81 -8.29
N ASP A 143 4.46 -8.78 -8.79
CA ASP A 143 4.60 -7.42 -8.27
C ASP A 143 4.25 -7.40 -6.77
N GLU A 144 5.17 -6.87 -5.96
CA GLU A 144 4.93 -6.63 -4.55
C GLU A 144 4.37 -5.21 -4.36
N TYR A 145 3.22 -5.14 -3.70
CA TYR A 145 2.54 -3.91 -3.37
C TYR A 145 2.72 -3.59 -1.90
N ARG A 146 2.66 -2.29 -1.57
CA ARG A 146 2.73 -1.79 -0.20
C ARG A 146 1.46 -1.04 0.14
N PHE A 147 0.87 -1.38 1.27
CA PHE A 147 -0.22 -0.63 1.88
C PHE A 147 0.32 0.15 3.08
N LYS A 148 0.00 1.45 3.15
CA LYS A 148 0.57 2.36 4.17
C LYS A 148 -0.41 2.55 5.32
N ILE A 149 0.10 2.48 6.54
CA ILE A 149 -0.66 2.70 7.77
C ILE A 149 0.03 3.82 8.57
N SER A 150 -0.76 4.66 9.23
CA SER A 150 -0.28 5.74 10.08
C SER A 150 -1.09 5.78 11.37
N ILE A 151 -0.46 5.38 12.47
CA ILE A 151 -1.04 5.42 13.81
C ILE A 151 -0.67 6.77 14.42
N THR A 152 -1.63 7.64 14.72
CA THR A 152 -1.35 9.03 15.13
C THR A 152 -2.35 9.56 16.15
N TYR A 153 -1.87 10.33 17.14
CA TYR A 153 -2.75 11.06 18.06
C TYR A 153 -3.59 12.14 17.37
N ALA A 154 -3.22 12.58 16.17
CA ALA A 154 -4.06 13.49 15.37
C ALA A 154 -5.38 12.85 14.91
N ALA A 155 -5.46 11.52 14.89
CA ALA A 155 -6.66 10.76 14.56
C ALA A 155 -7.47 10.37 15.81
N LEU A 156 -7.08 10.88 16.98
CA LEU A 156 -7.79 10.60 18.22
C LEU A 156 -9.12 11.36 18.26
N PRO A 157 -10.26 10.66 18.38
CA PRO A 157 -11.53 11.34 18.46
C PRO A 157 -11.67 12.06 19.82
N SER A 158 -12.39 13.19 19.82
CA SER A 158 -12.51 14.08 20.97
C SER A 158 -13.03 13.38 22.23
N HIS A 159 -13.94 12.42 22.09
CA HIS A 159 -14.50 11.65 23.21
C HIS A 159 -13.46 10.76 23.92
N ARG A 160 -12.33 10.44 23.29
CA ARG A 160 -11.24 9.66 23.90
C ARG A 160 -10.09 10.51 24.44
N LEU A 161 -10.13 11.84 24.27
CA LEU A 161 -9.05 12.71 24.76
C LEU A 161 -8.85 12.60 26.27
N HIS A 162 -9.93 12.40 27.04
CA HIS A 162 -9.87 12.25 28.48
C HIS A 162 -9.14 10.98 28.93
N GLU A 163 -9.03 9.96 28.08
CA GLU A 163 -8.28 8.73 28.38
C GLU A 163 -6.76 8.96 28.33
N ILE A 164 -6.31 9.95 27.55
CA ILE A 164 -4.88 10.21 27.30
C ILE A 164 -4.39 11.44 28.04
N PHE A 165 -5.25 12.44 28.24
CA PHE A 165 -4.90 13.68 28.94
C PHE A 165 -5.71 13.81 30.22
N GLN A 166 -5.08 13.60 31.38
CA GLN A 166 -5.61 14.12 32.64
C GLN A 166 -5.36 15.63 32.69
N ILE A 167 -6.35 16.42 32.31
CA ILE A 167 -6.29 17.87 32.48
C ILE A 167 -6.44 18.16 33.98
N ARG A 168 -5.31 18.30 34.69
CA ARG A 168 -5.34 18.86 36.05
C ARG A 168 -5.63 20.35 35.95
N SER A 169 -6.55 20.85 36.77
CA SER A 169 -6.76 22.29 36.92
C SER A 169 -5.46 22.94 37.39
N VAL A 170 -4.97 23.92 36.63
CA VAL A 170 -3.84 24.74 37.06
C VAL A 170 -4.39 25.77 38.05
N ILE A 171 -4.09 25.58 39.33
CA ILE A 171 -4.42 26.58 40.37
C ILE A 171 -3.30 27.62 40.34
N VAL A 172 -3.62 28.81 39.84
CA VAL A 172 -2.70 29.97 39.90
C VAL A 172 -2.88 30.65 41.24
N SER A 173 -1.87 30.59 42.11
CA SER A 173 -1.84 31.40 43.33
C SER A 173 -1.33 32.81 43.02
N ARG A 174 -1.99 33.84 43.57
CA ARG A 174 -1.48 35.22 43.52
C ARG A 174 -0.22 35.31 44.37
N GLY A 175 0.89 35.73 43.75
CA GLY A 175 2.13 36.08 44.46
C GLY A 175 1.86 37.20 45.46
N LYS A 176 2.32 37.03 46.70
CA LYS A 176 2.32 38.09 47.71
C LYS A 176 3.47 39.06 47.38
N TYR A 177 3.13 40.34 47.19
CA TYR A 177 4.06 41.47 47.30
C TYR A 177 4.16 41.91 48.75
#